data_AF-A0A5K1DEZ6-F1
#
_entry.id   AF-A0A5K1DEZ6-F1
#
_cell.length_a   1.000
_cell.length_b   1.000
_cell.length_c   1.000
_cell.angle_alpha   90.00
_cell.angle_beta   90.00
_cell.angle_gamma   90.00
#
_symmetry.space_group_name_H-M   'P 1'
#
loop_
_entity.id
_entity.type
_entity.pdbx_description
1 polymer ?
#
loop_
_entity_poly.entity_id
_entity_poly.type
_entity_poly.pdbx_seq_one_letter_code
_entity_poly.pdbx_strand_id
1 'polypeptide(L)'
;TQHTIWWCTDDCIVGRCQIIIDSGTTLTYLAKDVYDEVANAVANVINHECFYPAKQDYLCHHVENNGDPYEGLPEMTFHFTNPDWNLPPSNIFRMVESVITCLAIKDGAVPIFGNVVQPNMHVKYDLGKRLLSLAPAE
;
A
#
# COMPACT_ATOMS: atom_id res chain seq x y z
N THR A 1 17.52 3.19 -6.46
CA THR A 1 17.01 2.34 -7.55
C THR A 1 15.51 2.27 -7.39
N GLN A 2 14.74 2.78 -8.36
CA GLN A 2 13.29 2.63 -8.37
C GLN A 2 12.97 1.16 -8.65
N HIS A 3 12.45 0.45 -7.65
CA HIS A 3 11.92 -0.89 -7.83
C HIS A 3 10.48 -0.75 -8.29
N THR A 4 10.27 -0.70 -9.61
CA THR A 4 8.93 -0.79 -10.21
C THR A 4 8.48 -2.24 -10.14
N ILE A 5 7.43 -2.50 -9.37
CA ILE A 5 6.87 -3.84 -9.21
C ILE A 5 5.54 -3.88 -9.96
N TRP A 6 5.44 -4.76 -10.96
CA TRP A 6 4.23 -5.00 -11.74
C TRP A 6 3.46 -6.16 -11.13
N TRP A 7 2.20 -5.96 -10.73
CA TRP A 7 1.34 -7.09 -10.33
C TRP A 7 0.03 -7.10 -11.13
N CYS A 8 -0.09 -8.11 -11.97
CA CYS A 8 -1.35 -8.75 -12.33
C CYS A 8 -1.08 -10.25 -12.17
N THR A 9 -1.52 -10.85 -11.06
CA THR A 9 -1.50 -12.30 -10.90
C THR A 9 -2.76 -12.89 -11.55
N ASP A 10 -2.57 -14.03 -12.20
CA ASP A 10 -3.45 -14.66 -13.19
C ASP A 10 -4.78 -15.25 -12.66
N ASP A 11 -5.37 -14.69 -11.60
CA ASP A 11 -6.73 -15.06 -11.15
C ASP A 11 -7.68 -13.85 -10.95
N CYS A 12 -7.41 -12.76 -11.67
CA CYS A 12 -8.47 -11.84 -12.08
C CYS A 12 -9.21 -12.50 -13.25
N ILE A 13 -10.31 -13.21 -12.99
CA ILE A 13 -11.07 -14.08 -13.94
C ILE A 13 -11.30 -13.49 -15.35
N VAL A 14 -11.15 -12.17 -15.56
CA VAL A 14 -11.07 -11.57 -16.90
C VAL A 14 -10.10 -10.36 -16.94
N GLY A 15 -8.80 -10.54 -16.66
CA GLY A 15 -7.75 -9.54 -16.96
C GLY A 15 -7.96 -8.13 -16.38
N ARG A 16 -8.78 -8.00 -15.33
CA ARG A 16 -9.11 -6.76 -14.65
C ARG A 16 -9.20 -7.03 -13.15
N CYS A 17 -8.15 -6.68 -12.41
CA CYS A 17 -8.20 -6.60 -10.96
C CYS A 17 -9.09 -5.42 -10.60
N GLN A 18 -10.20 -5.69 -9.90
CA GLN A 18 -11.13 -4.67 -9.43
C GLN A 18 -10.86 -4.43 -7.95
N ILE A 19 -10.63 -3.17 -7.60
CA ILE A 19 -10.38 -2.74 -6.23
C ILE A 19 -11.35 -1.62 -5.87
N ILE A 20 -11.94 -1.68 -4.68
CA ILE A 20 -12.87 -0.67 -4.19
C ILE A 20 -12.06 0.45 -3.55
N ILE A 21 -12.25 1.71 -3.98
CA ILE A 21 -11.67 2.86 -3.27
C ILE A 21 -12.64 3.26 -2.15
N ASP A 22 -12.22 3.07 -0.91
CA ASP A 22 -13.07 3.28 0.27
C ASP A 22 -12.32 4.04 1.36
N SER A 23 -12.68 5.30 1.57
CA SER A 23 -12.14 6.13 2.64
C SER A 23 -12.68 5.76 4.04
N GLY A 24 -13.74 4.95 4.10
CA GLY A 24 -14.29 4.41 5.36
C GLY A 24 -13.49 3.23 5.91
N THR A 25 -12.71 2.56 5.07
CA THR A 25 -11.81 1.47 5.47
C THR A 25 -10.42 2.03 5.75
N THR A 26 -9.83 1.71 6.91
CA THR A 26 -8.52 2.27 7.27
C THR A 26 -7.37 1.72 6.42
N LEU A 27 -7.26 0.38 6.31
CA LEU A 27 -6.18 -0.32 5.63
C LEU A 27 -6.51 -0.63 4.18
N THR A 28 -5.48 -0.82 3.37
CA THR A 28 -5.64 -1.42 2.03
C THR A 28 -5.67 -2.94 2.15
N TYR A 29 -6.67 -3.58 1.56
CA TYR A 29 -6.80 -5.02 1.49
C TYR A 29 -6.52 -5.50 0.07
N LEU A 30 -5.65 -6.49 -0.07
CA LEU A 30 -5.33 -7.15 -1.34
C LEU A 30 -5.74 -8.62 -1.30
N ALA A 31 -5.86 -9.24 -2.47
CA ALA A 31 -5.93 -10.70 -2.52
C ALA A 31 -4.67 -11.30 -1.88
N LYS A 32 -4.82 -12.48 -1.27
CA LYS A 32 -3.77 -13.07 -0.43
C LYS A 32 -2.46 -13.29 -1.18
N ASP A 33 -2.54 -13.82 -2.40
CA ASP A 33 -1.40 -14.03 -3.30
C ASP A 33 -0.63 -12.73 -3.56
N VAL A 34 -1.36 -11.65 -3.90
CA VAL A 34 -0.77 -10.32 -4.13
C VAL A 34 -0.17 -9.73 -2.85
N TYR A 35 -0.85 -9.89 -1.71
CA TYR A 35 -0.32 -9.43 -0.43
C TYR A 35 0.98 -10.16 -0.06
N ASP A 36 1.03 -11.48 -0.22
CA ASP A 36 2.23 -12.27 0.10
C ASP A 36 3.42 -11.81 -0.75
N GLU A 37 3.21 -11.47 -2.02
CA GLU A 37 4.23 -10.88 -2.90
C GLU A 37 4.69 -9.50 -2.45
N VAL A 38 3.76 -8.61 -2.09
CA VAL A 38 4.08 -7.28 -1.54
C VAL A 38 4.85 -7.40 -0.23
N ALA A 39 4.41 -8.25 0.69
CA ALA A 39 5.05 -8.48 1.98
C ALA A 39 6.49 -8.97 1.81
N ASN A 40 6.72 -9.93 0.90
CA ASN A 40 8.05 -10.42 0.59
C ASN A 40 8.94 -9.34 -0.04
N ALA A 41 8.41 -8.53 -0.96
CA ALA A 41 9.16 -7.44 -1.57
C ALA A 41 9.57 -6.37 -0.55
N VAL A 42 8.64 -5.99 0.34
CA VAL A 42 8.89 -5.05 1.43
C VAL A 42 9.97 -5.57 2.37
N ALA A 43 9.86 -6.83 2.82
CA ALA A 43 10.84 -7.46 3.69
C ALA A 43 12.25 -7.46 3.07
N ASN A 44 12.35 -7.75 1.77
CA ASN A 44 13.63 -7.75 1.05
C ASN A 44 14.26 -6.37 0.92
N VAL A 45 13.46 -5.30 0.76
CA VAL A 45 13.98 -3.94 0.60
C VAL A 45 14.39 -3.34 1.94
N ILE A 46 13.56 -3.52 2.97
CA ILE A 46 13.78 -2.94 4.28
C ILE A 46 15.02 -3.57 4.95
N ASN A 47 15.32 -4.86 4.71
CA ASN A 47 16.49 -5.54 5.29
C ASN A 47 16.61 -5.40 6.83
N HIS A 48 15.49 -5.12 7.51
CA HIS A 48 15.38 -5.07 8.97
C HIS A 48 14.68 -6.34 9.46
N GLU A 49 14.90 -6.67 10.74
CA GLU A 49 14.21 -7.78 11.39
C GLU A 49 12.68 -7.58 11.28
N CYS A 50 12.05 -8.45 10.49
CA CYS A 50 10.61 -8.54 10.43
C CYS A 50 10.12 -9.15 11.74
N PHE A 51 9.15 -8.52 12.38
CA PHE A 51 8.44 -9.16 13.47
C PHE A 51 6.94 -9.02 13.24
N TYR A 52 6.24 -10.11 13.48
CA TYR A 52 4.79 -10.15 13.45
C TYR A 52 4.32 -9.95 14.90
N PRO A 53 3.85 -8.76 15.30
CA PRO A 53 3.30 -8.59 16.62
C PRO A 53 2.10 -9.54 16.78
N ALA A 54 2.22 -10.47 17.73
CA ALA A 54 1.32 -11.61 17.92
C ALA A 54 -0.17 -11.26 18.15
N LYS A 55 -0.50 -9.98 18.31
CA LYS A 55 -1.87 -9.52 18.55
C LYS A 55 -2.60 -9.03 17.30
N GLN A 56 -1.92 -8.79 16.17
CA GLN A 56 -2.54 -8.03 15.07
C GLN A 56 -2.27 -8.55 13.65
N ASP A 57 -1.45 -9.58 13.47
CA ASP A 57 -1.13 -10.16 12.15
C ASP A 57 -0.79 -9.08 11.11
N TYR A 58 0.01 -8.09 11.50
CA TYR A 58 0.54 -7.07 10.61
C TYR A 58 2.00 -7.39 10.29
N LEU A 59 2.44 -7.06 9.09
CA LEU A 59 3.87 -7.02 8.77
C LEU A 59 4.46 -5.76 9.39
N CYS A 60 5.30 -5.92 10.41
CA CYS A 60 5.94 -4.81 11.11
C CYS A 60 7.46 -4.96 11.14
N HIS A 61 8.13 -3.83 11.20
CA HIS A 61 9.58 -3.71 11.21
C HIS A 61 10.03 -2.77 12.32
N HIS A 62 11.19 -3.09 12.90
CA HIS A 62 11.89 -2.14 13.74
C HIS A 62 12.54 -1.08 12.86
N VAL A 63 12.29 0.19 13.20
CA VAL A 63 12.93 1.34 12.55
C VAL A 63 13.91 1.98 13.51
N GLU A 64 15.04 2.45 12.97
CA GLU A 64 16.00 3.23 13.75
C GLU A 64 15.37 4.56 14.18
N ASN A 65 15.65 4.98 15.41
CA ASN A 65 15.14 6.26 15.92
C ASN A 65 16.11 7.39 15.54
N ASN A 66 16.15 7.71 14.24
CA ASN A 66 17.04 8.73 13.67
C ASN A 66 16.36 10.12 13.54
N GLY A 67 15.15 10.27 14.09
CA GLY A 67 14.36 11.49 14.04
C GLY A 67 13.32 11.52 12.91
N ASP A 68 13.51 10.74 11.84
CA ASP A 68 12.50 10.47 10.82
C ASP A 68 12.03 9.00 10.91
N PRO A 69 10.77 8.75 11.31
CA PRO A 69 10.23 7.38 11.44
C PRO A 69 10.07 6.64 10.10
N TYR A 70 10.22 7.33 8.96
CA TYR A 70 10.07 6.77 7.63
C TYR A 70 11.39 6.61 6.87
N GLU A 71 12.51 6.97 7.49
CA GLU A 71 13.85 6.81 6.89
C GLU A 71 14.12 5.33 6.57
N GLY A 72 14.64 5.06 5.37
CA GLY A 72 14.96 3.70 4.92
C GLY A 72 13.76 2.85 4.48
N LEU A 73 12.52 3.34 4.63
CA LEU A 73 11.33 2.64 4.15
C LEU A 73 11.08 2.88 2.65
N PRO A 74 10.56 1.88 1.92
CA PRO A 74 10.33 2.01 0.49
C PRO A 74 9.11 2.88 0.16
N GLU A 75 9.20 3.58 -0.96
CA GLU A 75 8.05 4.08 -1.71
C GLU A 75 7.35 2.94 -2.45
N MET A 76 6.07 3.11 -2.76
CA MET A 76 5.29 2.17 -3.59
C MET A 76 4.49 2.91 -4.64
N THR A 77 4.24 2.25 -5.76
CA THR A 77 3.35 2.75 -6.80
C THR A 77 2.23 1.73 -7.04
N PHE A 78 0.99 2.17 -6.94
CA PHE A 78 -0.17 1.41 -7.41
C PHE A 78 -0.42 1.76 -8.87
N HIS A 79 -0.19 0.78 -9.75
CA HIS A 79 -0.42 0.91 -11.18
C HIS A 79 -1.90 0.65 -11.53
N PHE A 80 -2.68 1.73 -11.72
CA PHE A 80 -4.02 1.62 -12.31
C PHE A 80 -3.94 1.71 -13.84
N THR A 81 -5.02 1.34 -14.54
CA THR A 81 -5.06 1.38 -16.01
C THR A 81 -4.62 2.72 -16.60
N ASN A 82 -4.95 3.82 -15.92
CA ASN A 82 -4.40 5.17 -16.06
C ASN A 82 -5.08 6.04 -14.98
N PRO A 83 -4.38 6.80 -14.11
CA PRO A 83 -2.92 6.94 -13.96
C PRO A 83 -2.35 6.15 -12.76
N ASP A 84 -1.02 6.11 -12.65
CA ASP A 84 -0.31 5.58 -11.47
C ASP A 84 -0.60 6.39 -10.19
N TRP A 85 -0.61 5.70 -9.06
CA TRP A 85 -0.71 6.30 -7.73
C TRP A 85 0.59 6.08 -6.96
N ASN A 86 1.42 7.11 -6.89
CA ASN A 86 2.68 7.07 -6.14
C ASN A 86 2.43 7.34 -4.66
N LEU A 87 2.99 6.50 -3.80
CA LEU A 87 2.80 6.53 -2.35
C LEU A 87 4.14 6.76 -1.66
N PRO A 88 4.28 7.86 -0.88
CA PRO A 88 5.40 8.00 0.03
C PRO A 88 5.27 6.99 1.19
N PRO A 89 6.36 6.68 1.92
CA PRO A 89 6.30 5.74 3.03
C PRO A 89 5.28 6.11 4.11
N SER A 90 5.02 7.41 4.32
CA SER A 90 3.99 7.91 5.25
C SER A 90 2.56 7.49 4.91
N ASN A 91 2.31 7.12 3.66
CA ASN A 91 1.01 6.64 3.17
C ASN A 91 0.98 5.11 3.04
N ILE A 92 2.08 4.43 3.37
CA ILE A 92 2.23 2.97 3.25
C ILE A 92 2.39 2.34 4.63
N PHE A 93 3.08 3.03 5.54
CA PHE A 93 3.42 2.52 6.86
C PHE A 93 2.78 3.35 7.97
N ARG A 94 2.43 2.68 9.07
CA ARG A 94 1.84 3.28 10.26
C ARG A 94 2.74 3.01 11.46
N MET A 95 3.12 4.08 12.15
CA MET A 95 3.81 3.97 13.44
C MET A 95 2.83 3.47 14.51
N VAL A 96 3.15 2.33 15.12
CA VAL A 96 2.34 1.73 16.19
C VAL A 96 2.98 2.01 17.56
N GLU A 97 4.31 1.97 17.62
CA GLU A 97 5.12 2.37 18.78
C GLU A 97 6.32 3.20 18.32
N SER A 98 7.08 3.79 19.23
CA SER A 98 8.17 4.74 18.90
C SER A 98 9.25 4.17 17.97
N VAL A 99 9.42 2.85 17.90
CA VAL A 99 10.42 2.15 17.08
C VAL A 99 9.81 1.03 16.24
N ILE A 100 8.48 1.04 16.07
CA ILE A 100 7.73 0.01 15.37
C ILE A 100 6.86 0.64 14.30
N THR A 101 7.15 0.28 13.05
CA THR A 101 6.33 0.66 11.89
C THR A 101 5.68 -0.59 11.29
N CYS A 102 4.42 -0.47 10.88
CA CYS A 102 3.65 -1.58 10.32
C CYS A 102 3.11 -1.21 8.95
N LEU A 103 3.11 -2.17 8.04
CA LEU A 103 2.53 -2.03 6.71
C LEU A 103 1.01 -1.81 6.81
N ALA A 104 0.51 -0.76 6.17
CA ALA A 104 -0.92 -0.42 6.11
C ALA A 104 -1.68 -1.17 5.00
N ILE A 105 -1.08 -2.25 4.50
CA ILE A 105 -1.59 -3.14 3.47
C ILE A 105 -1.67 -4.55 4.09
N LYS A 106 -2.77 -5.25 3.85
CA LYS A 106 -3.01 -6.60 4.36
C LYS A 106 -3.74 -7.46 3.34
N ASP A 107 -3.74 -8.78 3.51
CA ASP A 107 -4.64 -9.66 2.80
C ASP A 107 -6.10 -9.50 3.28
N GLY A 108 -7.04 -9.63 2.35
CA GLY A 108 -8.46 -9.59 2.65
C GLY A 108 -9.29 -10.26 1.57
N ALA A 109 -10.49 -10.70 1.94
CA ALA A 109 -11.40 -11.38 1.00
C ALA A 109 -11.91 -10.45 -0.11
N VAL A 110 -11.96 -9.14 0.15
CA VAL A 110 -12.42 -8.11 -0.79
C VAL A 110 -11.27 -7.12 -0.99
N PRO A 111 -10.77 -6.92 -2.22
CA PRO A 111 -9.76 -5.91 -2.48
C PRO A 111 -10.29 -4.50 -2.25
N ILE A 112 -9.63 -3.74 -1.37
CA ILE A 112 -10.01 -2.38 -0.97
C ILE A 112 -8.77 -1.49 -0.95
N PHE A 113 -8.82 -0.35 -1.62
CA PHE A 113 -7.86 0.73 -1.52
C PHE A 113 -8.28 1.67 -0.38
N GLY A 114 -7.64 1.52 0.77
CA GLY A 114 -8.07 2.12 2.03
C GLY A 114 -7.68 3.58 2.21
N ASN A 115 -8.09 4.17 3.32
CA ASN A 115 -7.90 5.57 3.64
C ASN A 115 -6.42 5.96 3.78
N VAL A 116 -5.55 5.12 4.37
CA VAL A 116 -4.14 5.49 4.64
C VAL A 116 -3.33 5.80 3.38
N VAL A 117 -3.62 5.12 2.27
CA VAL A 117 -2.94 5.32 0.98
C VAL A 117 -3.50 6.52 0.20
N GLN A 118 -4.65 7.07 0.59
CA GLN A 118 -5.37 8.12 -0.14
C GLN A 118 -4.92 9.59 0.10
N PRO A 119 -4.28 10.01 1.22
CA PRO A 119 -4.00 11.42 1.45
C PRO A 119 -3.02 12.00 0.42
N ASN A 120 -3.00 13.33 0.31
CA ASN A 120 -2.12 14.09 -0.58
C ASN A 120 -2.36 13.86 -2.09
N MET A 121 -3.56 13.39 -2.44
CA MET A 121 -3.98 13.19 -3.82
C MET A 121 -5.38 13.76 -4.05
N HIS A 122 -5.55 14.55 -5.11
CA HIS A 122 -6.85 14.91 -5.65
C HIS A 122 -7.37 13.78 -6.53
N VAL A 123 -8.55 13.26 -6.19
CA VAL A 123 -9.24 12.23 -6.96
C VAL A 123 -10.48 12.82 -7.61
N LYS A 124 -10.52 12.78 -8.94
CA LYS A 124 -11.69 13.18 -9.72
C LYS A 124 -12.42 11.94 -10.23
N TYR A 125 -13.71 11.85 -9.91
CA TYR A 125 -14.63 10.85 -10.43
C TYR A 125 -15.47 11.45 -11.57
N ASP A 126 -15.16 11.12 -12.82
CA ASP A 126 -15.99 11.46 -13.98
C ASP A 126 -16.96 10.30 -14.25
N LEU A 127 -18.17 10.38 -13.67
CA LEU A 127 -19.19 9.34 -13.80
C LEU A 127 -19.72 9.20 -15.24
N GLY A 128 -19.69 10.28 -16.03
CA GLY A 128 -20.13 10.28 -17.42
C GLY A 128 -19.18 9.51 -18.32
N LYS A 129 -17.87 9.71 -18.13
CA LYS A 129 -16.82 8.99 -18.87
C LYS A 129 -16.39 7.69 -18.21
N ARG A 130 -16.87 7.41 -16.99
CA ARG A 130 -16.43 6.30 -16.13
C ARG A 130 -14.91 6.30 -15.96
N LEU A 131 -14.37 7.50 -15.72
CA LEU A 131 -12.93 7.73 -15.60
C LEU A 131 -12.60 8.24 -14.20
N LEU A 132 -11.52 7.71 -13.65
CA LEU A 132 -10.89 8.22 -12.45
C LEU A 132 -9.61 8.97 -12.86
N SER A 133 -9.39 10.15 -12.31
CA SER A 133 -8.17 10.94 -12.58
C SER A 133 -7.52 11.37 -11.28
N LEU A 134 -6.19 11.33 -11.25
CA LEU A 134 -5.36 11.64 -10.09
C LEU A 134 -4.51 12.87 -10.38
N ALA A 135 -4.31 13.71 -9.37
CA ALA A 135 -3.33 14.79 -9.37
C ALA A 135 -2.81 14.99 -7.94
N PRO A 136 -1.52 15.29 -7.72
CA PRO A 136 -1.00 15.61 -6.39
C PRO A 136 -1.83 16.71 -5.73
N ALA A 137 -2.12 16.56 -4.43
CA ALA A 137 -2.70 17.66 -3.66
C ALA A 137 -1.58 18.61 -3.21
N GLU A 138 -1.83 19.92 -3.33
CA GLU A 138 -0.92 20.98 -2.86
C GLU A 138 -0.77 21.02 -1.34
#